data_AF-A0A2A2VJG5-F1
#
_entry.id   AF-A0A2A2VJG5-F1
#
_cell.length_a   1.000
_cell.length_b   1.000
_cell.length_c   1.000
_cell.angle_alpha   90.00
_cell.angle_beta   90.00
_cell.angle_gamma   90.00
#
_symmetry.space_group_name_H-M   'P 1'
#
loop_
_entity.id
_entity.type
_entity.pdbx_description
1 polymer ?
#
loop_
_entity_poly.entity_id
_entity_poly.type
_entity_poly.pdbx_seq_one_letter_code
_entity_poly.pdbx_strand_id
1 'polypeptide(L)'
;MTLSPARADVVVHIDKSSQRMAVSVDGAPRYNWPVSTGRRGYGTPNGVFRPQMLARRWYSRKYYNSPMPYSIFFHGGFAIHGTYELTRLGGPASHGCVRLNPSHAALLYGLVERNGRGGTRIEITN
;
A
#
# COMPACT_ATOMS: atom_id res chain seq x y z
N MET A 1 -21.83 26.67 0.86
CA MET A 1 -21.35 25.29 0.62
C MET A 1 -20.17 25.37 -0.35
N THR A 2 -18.95 25.28 0.15
CA THR A 2 -17.74 25.23 -0.69
C THR A 2 -17.64 23.83 -1.29
N LEU A 3 -17.86 23.73 -2.60
CA LEU A 3 -17.48 22.55 -3.36
C LEU A 3 -15.96 22.42 -3.28
N SER A 4 -15.47 21.46 -2.50
CA SER A 4 -14.09 21.02 -2.57
C SER A 4 -13.78 20.68 -4.03
N PRO A 5 -12.65 21.13 -4.60
CA PRO A 5 -12.29 20.70 -5.95
C PRO A 5 -12.24 19.18 -5.93
N ALA A 6 -12.96 18.54 -6.86
CA ALA A 6 -12.88 17.11 -7.11
C ALA A 6 -11.47 16.81 -7.64
N ARG A 7 -10.50 16.77 -6.72
CA ARG A 7 -9.22 16.12 -6.95
C ARG A 7 -9.50 14.63 -6.91
N ALA A 8 -8.90 13.91 -7.84
CA ALA A 8 -9.08 12.48 -7.93
C ALA A 8 -8.38 11.82 -6.74
N ASP A 9 -9.04 11.80 -5.58
CA ASP A 9 -8.43 11.50 -4.29
C ASP A 9 -8.49 9.99 -4.08
N VAL A 10 -7.33 9.33 -4.25
CA VAL A 10 -7.14 7.92 -3.93
C VAL A 10 -6.79 7.83 -2.44
N VAL A 11 -7.68 7.23 -1.66
CA VAL A 11 -7.43 6.96 -0.24
C VAL A 11 -7.19 5.47 -0.05
N VAL A 12 -6.02 5.15 0.49
CA VAL A 12 -5.61 3.79 0.84
C VAL A 12 -5.59 3.69 2.36
N HIS A 13 -6.56 3.01 2.94
CA HIS A 13 -6.61 2.77 4.38
C HIS A 13 -6.16 1.34 4.70
N ILE A 14 -5.11 1.19 5.49
CA ILE A 14 -4.54 -0.09 5.90
C ILE A 14 -4.77 -0.27 7.39
N ASP A 15 -5.55 -1.28 7.72
CA ASP A 15 -5.81 -1.70 9.09
C ASP A 15 -4.95 -2.94 9.40
N LYS A 16 -4.09 -2.80 10.40
CA LYS A 16 -3.16 -3.86 10.81
C LYS A 16 -3.79 -4.90 11.73
N SER A 17 -4.83 -4.60 12.51
CA SER A 17 -5.53 -5.60 13.33
C SER A 17 -6.30 -6.57 12.44
N SER A 18 -7.00 -6.06 11.43
CA SER A 18 -7.75 -6.90 10.50
C SER A 18 -6.91 -7.42 9.32
N GLN A 19 -5.70 -6.89 9.11
CA GLN A 19 -4.84 -7.19 7.96
C GLN A 19 -5.55 -6.94 6.63
N ARG A 20 -6.20 -5.78 6.51
CA ARG A 20 -6.97 -5.38 5.33
C ARG A 20 -6.51 -4.03 4.80
N MET A 21 -6.64 -3.87 3.50
CA MET A 21 -6.49 -2.60 2.81
C MET A 21 -7.81 -2.26 2.11
N ALA A 22 -8.42 -1.17 2.53
CA ALA A 22 -9.52 -0.54 1.82
C ALA A 22 -8.99 0.54 0.89
N VAL A 23 -9.50 0.59 -0.34
CA VAL A 23 -9.15 1.61 -1.33
C VAL A 23 -10.42 2.32 -1.78
N SER A 24 -10.42 3.63 -1.64
CA SER A 24 -11.48 4.51 -2.13
C SER A 24 -10.92 5.45 -3.20
N VAL A 25 -11.75 5.78 -4.19
CA VAL A 25 -11.43 6.73 -5.26
C VAL A 25 -12.58 7.71 -5.32
N ASP A 26 -12.27 9.00 -5.17
CA ASP A 26 -13.25 10.10 -5.16
C ASP A 26 -14.30 9.93 -4.05
N GLY A 27 -13.86 9.43 -2.90
CA GLY A 27 -14.73 9.14 -1.75
C GLY A 27 -15.56 7.86 -1.88
N ALA A 28 -15.63 7.23 -3.06
CA ALA A 28 -16.35 5.98 -3.25
C ALA A 28 -15.46 4.76 -2.94
N PRO A 29 -15.86 3.85 -2.03
CA PRO A 29 -15.15 2.59 -1.79
C PRO A 29 -15.10 1.76 -3.08
N ARG A 30 -13.91 1.30 -3.46
CA ARG A 30 -13.71 0.49 -4.68
C ARG A 30 -13.22 -0.91 -4.37
N TYR A 31 -12.32 -1.06 -3.40
CA TYR A 31 -11.67 -2.33 -3.13
C TYR A 31 -11.46 -2.57 -1.64
N ASN A 32 -11.42 -3.85 -1.27
CA ASN A 32 -11.03 -4.31 0.06
C ASN A 32 -10.24 -5.61 -0.10
N TRP A 33 -8.95 -5.60 0.23
CA TRP A 33 -8.03 -6.70 -0.02
C TRP A 33 -7.33 -7.17 1.25
N PRO A 34 -7.03 -8.48 1.38
CA PRO A 34 -6.12 -8.95 2.41
C PRO A 34 -4.70 -8.43 2.16
N VAL A 35 -4.03 -8.01 3.21
CA VAL A 35 -2.62 -7.60 3.20
C VAL A 35 -1.80 -8.45 4.17
N SER A 36 -0.48 -8.33 4.07
CA SER A 36 0.43 -8.80 5.13
C SER A 36 1.37 -7.68 5.53
N THR A 37 1.21 -7.17 6.75
CA THR A 37 2.04 -6.08 7.30
C THR A 37 3.19 -6.61 8.16
N GLY A 38 3.96 -5.70 8.76
CA GLY A 38 5.10 -6.05 9.61
C GLY A 38 4.69 -6.86 10.84
N ARG A 39 5.42 -7.96 11.10
CA ARG A 39 5.26 -8.74 12.33
C ARG A 39 5.63 -7.94 13.58
N ARG A 40 5.20 -8.41 14.76
CA ARG A 40 5.54 -7.80 16.07
C ARG A 40 7.06 -7.57 16.16
N GLY A 41 7.46 -6.34 16.51
CA GLY A 41 8.88 -5.92 16.57
C GLY A 41 9.47 -5.38 15.25
N TYR A 42 8.76 -5.49 14.13
CA TYR A 42 9.12 -4.93 12.82
C TYR A 42 7.96 -4.09 12.25
N GLY A 43 7.26 -3.39 13.13
CA GLY A 43 5.94 -2.83 12.87
C GLY A 43 5.93 -1.81 11.73
N THR A 44 5.01 -1.99 10.79
CA THR A 44 4.64 -0.94 9.84
C THR A 44 4.20 0.30 10.62
N PRO A 45 4.76 1.50 10.34
CA PRO A 45 4.46 2.70 11.12
C PRO A 45 3.00 3.12 10.91
N ASN A 46 2.36 3.54 12.00
CA ASN A 46 1.04 4.17 11.92
C ASN A 46 1.17 5.63 11.50
N GLY A 47 0.13 6.14 10.86
CA GLY A 47 0.04 7.54 10.48
C GLY A 47 -0.51 7.75 9.09
N VAL A 48 -0.40 8.99 8.63
CA VAL A 48 -0.85 9.42 7.32
C VAL A 48 0.37 9.75 6.47
N PHE A 49 0.48 9.12 5.31
CA PHE A 49 1.59 9.20 4.40
C PHE A 49 1.11 9.55 2.99
N ARG A 50 2.06 9.88 2.12
CA ARG A 50 1.85 10.05 0.68
C ARG A 50 2.83 9.17 -0.08
N PRO A 51 2.47 8.66 -1.27
CA PRO A 51 3.41 8.01 -2.14
C PRO A 51 4.60 8.93 -2.46
N GLN A 52 5.80 8.45 -2.20
CA GLN A 52 7.05 9.15 -2.48
C GLN A 52 7.63 8.71 -3.82
N MET A 53 7.58 7.41 -4.12
CA MET A 53 8.13 6.83 -5.35
C MET A 53 7.31 5.62 -5.80
N LEU A 54 7.20 5.47 -7.11
CA LEU A 54 6.57 4.33 -7.78
C LEU A 54 7.65 3.54 -8.54
N ALA A 55 7.68 2.23 -8.37
CA ALA A 55 8.55 1.33 -9.12
C ALA A 55 7.80 0.07 -9.55
N ARG A 56 7.54 -0.07 -10.87
CA ARG A 56 6.86 -1.26 -11.43
C ARG A 56 7.62 -2.55 -11.17
N ARG A 57 8.95 -2.52 -11.28
CA ARG A 57 9.85 -3.63 -10.99
C ARG A 57 10.86 -3.15 -9.95
N TRP A 58 10.85 -3.77 -8.79
CA TRP A 58 11.81 -3.50 -7.72
C TRP A 58 12.28 -4.80 -7.09
N TYR A 59 13.52 -4.82 -6.62
CA TYR A 59 14.11 -5.96 -5.94
C TYR A 59 14.74 -5.47 -4.64
N SER A 60 14.37 -6.09 -3.51
CA SER A 60 14.95 -5.71 -2.23
C SER A 60 16.37 -6.27 -2.09
N ARG A 61 17.37 -5.40 -2.16
CA ARG A 61 18.77 -5.75 -1.84
C ARG A 61 18.94 -6.24 -0.40
N LYS A 62 18.11 -5.75 0.52
CA LYS A 62 18.12 -6.14 1.95
C LYS A 62 17.57 -7.55 2.20
N TYR A 63 16.74 -8.07 1.30
CA TYR A 63 16.09 -9.37 1.45
C TYR A 63 16.43 -10.27 0.25
N TYR A 64 17.71 -10.57 0.03
CA TYR A 64 18.15 -11.55 -0.97
C TYR A 64 17.61 -11.31 -2.40
N ASN A 65 17.53 -10.04 -2.83
CA ASN A 65 16.92 -9.66 -4.11
C ASN A 65 15.48 -10.17 -4.27
N SER A 66 14.72 -10.22 -3.17
CA SER A 66 13.31 -10.58 -3.21
C SER A 66 12.54 -9.61 -4.12
N PRO A 67 11.73 -10.14 -5.06
CA PRO A 67 10.96 -9.30 -5.98
C PRO A 67 9.84 -8.57 -5.23
N MET A 68 9.71 -7.29 -5.53
CA MET A 68 8.68 -6.38 -5.03
C MET A 68 7.98 -5.70 -6.22
N PRO A 69 7.18 -6.44 -7.01
CA PRO A 69 6.48 -5.87 -8.15
C PRO A 69 5.48 -4.80 -7.71
N TYR A 70 5.33 -3.76 -8.52
CA TYR A 70 4.39 -2.65 -8.31
C TYR A 70 4.57 -1.96 -6.94
N SER A 71 5.81 -1.62 -6.62
CA SER A 71 6.18 -0.98 -5.36
C SER A 71 5.75 0.48 -5.31
N ILE A 72 5.13 0.86 -4.19
CA ILE A 72 4.72 2.22 -3.84
C ILE A 72 5.40 2.57 -2.51
N PHE A 73 6.51 3.27 -2.59
CA PHE A 73 7.24 3.73 -1.40
C PHE A 73 6.52 4.92 -0.77
N PHE A 74 6.39 4.93 0.55
CA PHE A 74 5.66 5.99 1.25
C PHE A 74 6.39 6.57 2.46
N HIS A 75 7.40 5.89 3.01
CA HIS A 75 8.15 6.38 4.16
C HIS A 75 9.48 5.65 4.32
N GLY A 76 10.65 6.31 4.25
CA GLY A 76 11.93 5.75 4.74
C GLY A 76 12.31 4.32 4.27
N GLY A 77 11.86 3.89 3.08
CA GLY A 77 12.05 2.52 2.56
C GLY A 77 10.88 1.55 2.79
N PHE A 78 9.86 1.93 3.56
CA PHE A 78 8.58 1.24 3.63
C PHE A 78 7.79 1.42 2.34
N ALA A 79 7.27 0.31 1.82
CA ALA A 79 6.49 0.27 0.59
C ALA A 79 5.26 -0.63 0.70
N ILE A 80 4.25 -0.31 -0.10
CA ILE A 80 3.21 -1.25 -0.50
C ILE A 80 3.71 -1.95 -1.76
N HIS A 81 3.70 -3.29 -1.82
CA HIS A 81 4.17 -4.03 -2.98
C HIS A 81 3.52 -5.40 -3.12
N GLY A 82 3.58 -5.98 -4.31
CA GLY A 82 3.16 -7.36 -4.56
C GLY A 82 4.11 -8.37 -3.91
N THR A 83 3.60 -9.55 -3.54
CA THR A 83 4.39 -10.68 -3.06
C THR A 83 3.98 -11.97 -3.76
N TYR A 84 4.91 -12.92 -3.89
CA TYR A 84 4.60 -14.29 -4.32
C TYR A 84 4.27 -15.22 -3.14
N GLU A 85 4.45 -14.77 -1.89
CA GLU A 85 4.06 -15.50 -0.68
C GLU A 85 2.56 -15.34 -0.38
N LEU A 86 1.69 -15.78 -1.31
CA LEU A 86 0.25 -15.51 -1.24
C LEU A 86 -0.44 -16.11 0.00
N THR A 87 0.05 -17.25 0.48
CA THR A 87 -0.47 -17.94 1.68
C THR A 87 -0.23 -17.16 2.98
N ARG A 88 0.60 -16.12 2.96
CA ARG A 88 0.89 -15.26 4.11
C ARG A 88 0.00 -14.00 4.15
N LEU A 89 -0.83 -13.77 3.14
CA LEU A 89 -1.78 -12.65 3.14
C LEU A 89 -2.91 -12.88 4.16
N GLY A 90 -3.38 -11.82 4.79
CA GLY A 90 -4.34 -11.88 5.91
C GLY A 90 -3.70 -12.06 7.28
N GLY A 91 -2.37 -12.06 7.37
CA GLY A 91 -1.62 -12.16 8.61
C GLY A 91 -0.31 -11.36 8.56
N PRO A 92 0.21 -10.85 9.68
CA PRO A 92 1.45 -10.09 9.69
C PRO A 92 2.67 -11.02 9.54
N ALA A 93 3.37 -10.93 8.41
CA ALA A 93 4.52 -11.78 8.09
C ALA A 93 5.72 -11.01 7.55
N SER A 94 5.57 -9.72 7.25
CA SER A 94 6.63 -8.93 6.63
C SER A 94 7.61 -8.36 7.67
N HIS A 95 8.69 -7.76 7.19
CA HIS A 95 9.65 -6.99 8.00
C HIS A 95 9.35 -5.49 7.99
N GLY A 96 8.10 -5.09 7.72
CA GLY A 96 7.63 -3.71 7.81
C GLY A 96 6.85 -3.23 6.60
N CYS A 97 7.19 -3.69 5.39
CA CYS A 97 6.44 -3.37 4.17
C CYS A 97 5.01 -3.97 4.19
N VAL A 98 4.12 -3.41 3.39
CA VAL A 98 2.75 -3.89 3.25
C VAL A 98 2.67 -4.75 1.98
N ARG A 99 2.53 -6.05 2.15
CA ARG A 99 2.46 -7.01 1.05
C ARG A 99 1.02 -7.15 0.55
N LEU A 100 0.86 -7.22 -0.76
CA LEU A 100 -0.40 -7.46 -1.47
C LEU A 100 -0.25 -8.62 -2.45
N ASN A 101 -1.38 -9.17 -2.89
CA ASN A 101 -1.39 -9.99 -4.10
C ASN A 101 -0.85 -9.14 -5.30
N PRO A 102 0.00 -9.68 -6.18
CA PRO A 102 0.56 -8.92 -7.31
C PRO A 102 -0.49 -8.28 -8.22
N SER A 103 -1.66 -8.90 -8.42
CA SER A 103 -2.74 -8.31 -9.22
C SER A 103 -3.33 -7.07 -8.55
N HIS A 104 -3.55 -7.12 -7.24
CA HIS A 104 -4.04 -5.99 -6.44
C HIS A 104 -3.00 -4.88 -6.38
N ALA A 105 -1.72 -5.23 -6.22
CA ALA A 105 -0.62 -4.27 -6.25
C ALA A 105 -0.54 -3.55 -7.60
N ALA A 106 -0.72 -4.28 -8.72
CA ALA A 106 -0.76 -3.69 -10.06
C ALA A 106 -1.93 -2.71 -10.24
N LEU A 107 -3.12 -3.08 -9.75
CA LEU A 107 -4.30 -2.22 -9.79
C LEU A 107 -4.09 -0.94 -8.98
N LEU A 108 -3.61 -1.07 -7.74
CA LEU A 108 -3.32 0.07 -6.88
C LEU A 108 -2.26 0.97 -7.49
N TYR A 109 -1.16 0.39 -7.97
CA TYR A 109 -0.10 1.13 -8.65
C TYR A 109 -0.65 1.95 -9.82
N GLY A 110 -1.49 1.35 -10.66
CA GLY A 110 -2.13 2.06 -11.77
C GLY A 110 -3.05 3.19 -11.30
N LEU A 111 -3.78 3.02 -10.19
CA LEU A 111 -4.58 4.10 -9.61
C LEU A 111 -3.71 5.26 -9.14
N VAL A 112 -2.61 4.98 -8.42
CA VAL A 112 -1.70 6.03 -7.94
C VAL A 112 -0.94 6.71 -9.07
N GLU A 113 -0.57 5.97 -10.12
CA GLU A 113 0.08 6.51 -11.32
C GLU A 113 -0.85 7.47 -12.08
N ARG A 114 -2.14 7.10 -12.26
CA ARG A 114 -3.13 7.93 -12.96
C ARG A 114 -3.57 9.17 -12.18
N ASN A 115 -3.81 9.02 -10.89
CA ASN A 115 -4.30 10.12 -10.03
C ASN A 115 -3.17 10.99 -9.47
N GLY A 116 -1.93 10.51 -9.61
CA GLY A 116 -0.74 11.18 -9.13
C GLY A 116 -0.51 11.01 -7.63
N ARG A 117 0.76 11.14 -7.24
CA ARG A 117 1.21 11.03 -5.84
C ARG A 117 0.56 12.08 -4.93
N GLY A 118 0.32 13.28 -5.43
CA GLY A 118 -0.29 14.38 -4.67
C GLY A 118 -1.78 14.17 -4.36
N GLY A 119 -2.50 13.45 -5.23
CA GLY A 119 -3.89 13.05 -5.05
C GLY A 119 -4.05 11.70 -4.35
N THR A 120 -2.98 11.13 -3.81
CA THR A 120 -3.04 9.85 -3.08
C THR A 120 -2.67 10.03 -1.62
N ARG A 121 -3.48 9.46 -0.73
CA ARG A 121 -3.22 9.37 0.71
C ARG A 121 -3.16 7.93 1.17
N ILE A 122 -2.17 7.60 1.99
CA ILE A 122 -2.02 6.30 2.62
C ILE A 122 -2.20 6.49 4.12
N GLU A 123 -3.21 5.86 4.70
CA GLU A 123 -3.53 5.92 6.13
C GLU A 123 -3.31 4.54 6.74
N ILE A 124 -2.49 4.45 7.79
CA ILE A 124 -2.14 3.19 8.44
C ILE A 124 -2.53 3.25 9.91
N THR A 125 -3.37 2.31 10.32
CA THR A 125 -3.97 2.22 11.65
C THR A 125 -3.75 0.83 12.26
N ASN A 126 -4.01 0.72 13.57
CA ASN A 126 -4.08 -0.58 14.26
C ASN A 126 -5.50 -1.09 14.21
#